data_AF-A0A535AF55-F1
#
_entry.id   AF-A0A535AF55-F1
#
_cell.length_a   1.000
_cell.length_b   1.000
_cell.length_c   1.000
_cell.angle_alpha   90.00
_cell.angle_beta   90.00
_cell.angle_gamma   90.00
#
_symmetry.space_group_name_H-M   'P 1'
#
loop_
_entity.id
_entity.type
_entity.pdbx_description
1 polymer ?
#
loop_
_entity_poly.entity_id
_entity_poly.type
_entity_poly.pdbx_seq_one_letter_code
_entity_poly.pdbx_strand_id
1 'polypeptide(L)'
;MSRLAATASGSERLDAAEVAEMKEHLAFLRRYKDLLRLKLNAAEDLLVNGQRDPSERGVCHHLLAKVDRGVIEAAVQREPLRSDAGARARMLAGAIRLTADVGVLLAYLETLAQVRSRAESATAFAEVVRRIDFESVSSTRLARLLQVLIATFVDHERVQVLFSLLATAPFRRAFDAAAAALPPDVADAFAPLRSVHRRLLEEPGANDAPALLARGMEQILSAPDPVLRAYPEGLRVGLLALALRPETPPALADRAAGALLATLPREGHTYPRLALRRTAQLLERHADDRARVVLDDLHRARPDVRAVAPWRAALDARRLGRVALAGELPARGRLAPAFWLDGQRPVWLRSAAAPETERLAAEARLQAALALPAVAPVVEHGVASAIPYVAVSGPGRPLVLDGTPPFEVGRGLLLAAAAARILRALALAGAALPDAAAERLLFAPPLTLVLADLDGVEQREPAAAAALHAPLAVALARALVPSAGAGALAPEMAAALARALAEPRELGDLISVLDRAALRAGHG
;
A
#
# COMPACT_ATOMS: atom_id res chain seq x y z
N MET A 1 -13.38 16.12 37.42
CA MET A 1 -12.48 16.78 38.38
C MET A 1 -13.32 17.76 39.15
N SER A 2 -13.11 17.85 40.47
CA SER A 2 -13.81 18.82 41.33
C SER A 2 -13.75 20.23 40.74
N ARG A 3 -14.89 20.89 40.46
CA ARG A 3 -14.88 22.29 39.96
C ARG A 3 -14.21 23.21 40.96
N LEU A 4 -14.47 22.92 42.23
CA LEU A 4 -13.86 23.49 43.42
C LEU A 4 -12.32 23.44 43.48
N ALA A 5 -11.68 22.46 42.83
CA ALA A 5 -10.22 22.37 42.75
C ALA A 5 -9.65 23.08 41.50
N ALA A 6 -10.49 23.45 40.54
CA ALA A 6 -10.09 24.05 39.26
C ALA A 6 -10.38 25.57 39.18
N THR A 7 -11.29 26.09 40.00
CA THR A 7 -11.72 27.50 39.96
C THR A 7 -11.01 28.38 40.99
N ALA A 8 -10.29 29.40 40.53
CA ALA A 8 -9.89 30.55 41.34
C ALA A 8 -11.03 31.60 41.33
N SER A 9 -12.14 31.30 41.99
CA SER A 9 -13.20 32.30 42.22
C SER A 9 -12.75 33.26 43.33
N GLY A 10 -12.88 34.57 43.11
CA GLY A 10 -12.58 35.61 44.12
C GLY A 10 -13.57 35.66 45.29
N SER A 11 -14.59 34.79 45.31
CA SER A 11 -15.57 34.71 46.39
C SER A 11 -15.20 33.65 47.43
N GLU A 12 -15.23 34.02 48.71
CA GLU A 12 -14.92 33.14 49.84
C GLU A 12 -15.99 32.05 50.08
N ARG A 13 -17.17 32.17 49.46
CA ARG A 13 -18.29 31.21 49.61
C ARG A 13 -18.49 30.33 48.39
N LEU A 14 -19.02 29.13 48.64
CA LEU A 14 -19.42 28.17 47.60
C LEU A 14 -20.79 28.51 47.03
N ASP A 15 -20.95 28.33 45.72
CA ASP A 15 -22.26 28.39 45.07
C ASP A 15 -23.06 27.09 45.28
N ALA A 16 -24.34 27.09 44.89
CA ALA A 16 -25.23 25.94 45.12
C ALA A 16 -24.77 24.64 44.42
N ALA A 17 -24.12 24.74 43.25
CA ALA A 17 -23.61 23.58 42.53
C ALA A 17 -22.34 23.03 43.18
N GLU A 18 -21.44 23.92 43.63
CA GLU A 18 -20.24 23.57 44.39
C GLU A 18 -20.56 22.95 45.75
N VAL A 19 -21.60 23.45 46.43
CA VAL A 19 -22.12 22.84 47.67
C VAL A 19 -22.59 21.42 47.42
N ALA A 20 -23.36 21.18 46.34
CA ALA A 20 -23.84 19.84 46.00
C ALA A 20 -22.68 18.88 45.68
N GLU A 21 -21.71 19.33 44.88
CA GLU A 21 -20.49 18.58 44.58
C GLU A 21 -19.67 18.28 45.85
N MET A 22 -19.49 19.28 46.73
CA MET A 22 -18.76 19.10 47.98
C MET A 22 -19.46 18.12 48.93
N LYS A 23 -20.81 18.07 48.94
CA LYS A 23 -21.56 17.08 49.72
C LYS A 23 -21.27 15.65 49.27
N GLU A 24 -21.12 15.40 47.97
CA GLU A 24 -20.67 14.09 47.46
C GLU A 24 -19.25 13.74 47.92
N HIS A 25 -18.34 14.72 47.87
CA HIS A 25 -16.96 14.56 48.34
C HIS A 25 -16.88 14.27 49.84
N LEU A 26 -17.66 14.99 50.66
CA LEU A 26 -17.74 14.75 52.11
C LEU A 26 -18.31 13.37 52.42
N ALA A 27 -19.30 12.88 51.67
CA ALA A 27 -19.83 11.54 51.84
C ALA A 27 -18.75 10.46 51.60
N PHE A 28 -17.89 10.66 50.59
CA PHE A 28 -16.72 9.82 50.36
C PHE A 28 -15.73 9.89 51.53
N LEU A 29 -15.35 11.10 51.97
CA LEU A 29 -14.39 11.29 53.06
C LEU A 29 -14.88 10.67 54.37
N ARG A 30 -16.17 10.82 54.68
CA ARG A 30 -16.80 10.20 55.86
C ARG A 30 -16.72 8.67 55.79
N ARG A 31 -17.01 8.09 54.63
CA ARG A 31 -16.98 6.63 54.43
C ARG A 31 -15.59 6.03 54.58
N TYR A 32 -14.55 6.75 54.18
CA TYR A 32 -13.17 6.25 54.14
C TYR A 32 -12.24 6.93 55.15
N LYS A 33 -12.77 7.70 56.12
CA LYS A 33 -12.02 8.49 57.10
C LYS A 33 -10.93 7.68 57.82
N ASP A 34 -11.30 6.52 58.36
CA ASP A 34 -10.40 5.66 59.14
C ASP A 34 -9.28 5.07 58.27
N LEU A 35 -9.58 4.81 57.00
CA LEU A 35 -8.63 4.28 56.03
C LEU A 35 -7.73 5.37 55.43
N LEU A 36 -8.18 6.62 55.34
CA LEU A 36 -7.35 7.74 54.86
C LEU A 36 -6.45 8.28 55.97
N ARG A 37 -6.88 8.24 57.24
CA ARG A 37 -6.16 8.80 58.41
C ARG A 37 -5.75 10.26 58.21
N LEU A 38 -6.68 11.07 57.68
CA LEU A 38 -6.47 12.50 57.48
C LEU A 38 -6.29 13.21 58.82
N LYS A 39 -5.34 14.14 58.90
CA LYS A 39 -5.20 15.05 60.05
C LYS A 39 -6.19 16.21 59.89
N LEU A 40 -7.38 16.04 60.44
CA LEU A 40 -8.46 17.03 60.38
C LEU A 40 -8.33 18.04 61.52
N ASN A 41 -8.53 19.33 61.23
CA ASN A 41 -8.76 20.33 62.27
C ASN A 41 -10.24 20.30 62.71
N ALA A 42 -10.59 21.04 63.78
CA ALA A 42 -11.94 21.02 64.33
C ALA A 42 -13.02 21.41 63.30
N ALA A 43 -12.75 22.40 62.44
CA ALA A 43 -13.71 22.85 61.42
C ALA A 43 -13.93 21.80 60.32
N GLU A 44 -12.86 21.14 59.88
CA GLU A 44 -12.91 20.07 58.88
C GLU A 44 -13.57 18.81 59.42
N ASP A 45 -13.36 18.47 60.69
CA ASP A 45 -13.98 17.30 61.31
C ASP A 45 -15.51 17.47 61.39
N LEU A 46 -15.98 18.68 61.71
CA LEU A 46 -17.41 19.01 61.66
C LEU A 46 -18.00 18.86 60.25
N LEU A 47 -17.25 19.24 59.21
CA LEU A 47 -17.67 19.05 57.80
C LEU A 47 -17.75 17.57 57.43
N VAL A 48 -16.71 16.79 57.70
CA VAL A 48 -16.64 15.36 57.34
C VAL A 48 -17.71 14.55 58.08
N ASN A 49 -17.99 14.88 59.34
CA ASN A 49 -19.03 14.19 60.11
C ASN A 49 -20.45 14.65 59.76
N GLY A 50 -20.61 15.68 58.92
CA GLY A 50 -21.91 16.21 58.49
C GLY A 50 -22.62 17.10 59.53
N GLN A 51 -21.87 17.64 60.49
CA GLN A 51 -22.37 18.55 61.53
C GLN A 51 -22.33 20.02 61.08
N ARG A 52 -21.65 20.31 59.96
CA ARG A 52 -21.56 21.64 59.34
C ARG A 52 -21.74 21.52 57.83
N ASP A 53 -22.48 22.45 57.22
CA ASP A 53 -22.62 22.53 55.77
C ASP A 53 -21.35 23.13 55.11
N PRO A 54 -20.95 22.64 53.92
CA PRO A 54 -19.79 23.18 53.21
C PRO A 54 -20.13 24.52 52.56
N SER A 55 -19.96 25.62 53.29
CA SER A 55 -20.23 26.98 52.79
C SER A 55 -18.97 27.79 52.47
N GLU A 56 -17.86 27.49 53.13
CA GLU A 56 -16.59 28.23 53.05
C GLU A 56 -15.61 27.58 52.08
N ARG A 57 -15.26 28.30 51.00
CA ARG A 57 -14.40 27.80 49.93
C ARG A 57 -13.00 27.43 50.40
N GLY A 58 -12.37 28.30 51.19
CA GLY A 58 -11.01 28.10 51.69
C GLY A 58 -10.87 26.84 52.55
N VAL A 59 -11.84 26.60 53.44
CA VAL A 59 -11.86 25.39 54.30
C VAL A 59 -12.07 24.13 53.47
N CYS A 60 -12.99 24.16 52.50
CA CYS A 60 -13.23 23.02 51.61
C CYS A 60 -12.00 22.72 50.73
N HIS A 61 -11.35 23.75 50.18
CA HIS A 61 -10.13 23.58 49.38
C HIS A 61 -8.99 23.02 50.22
N HIS A 62 -8.78 23.53 51.42
CA HIS A 62 -7.75 23.03 52.34
C HIS A 62 -8.00 21.56 52.73
N LEU A 63 -9.26 21.17 52.99
CA LEU A 63 -9.63 19.79 53.25
C LEU A 63 -9.32 18.87 52.06
N LEU A 64 -9.72 19.27 50.85
CA LEU A 64 -9.47 18.48 49.64
C LEU A 64 -7.97 18.36 49.33
N ALA A 65 -7.18 19.41 49.58
CA ALA A 65 -5.73 19.40 49.40
C ALA A 65 -5.01 18.39 50.31
N LYS A 66 -5.60 17.98 51.45
CA LYS A 66 -5.06 16.93 52.31
C LYS A 66 -5.21 15.52 51.74
N VAL A 67 -6.04 15.35 50.71
CA VAL A 67 -6.25 14.08 50.02
C VAL A 67 -5.26 13.98 48.85
N ASP A 68 -3.98 13.87 49.18
CA ASP A 68 -2.92 13.76 48.20
C ASP A 68 -2.67 12.30 47.76
N ARG A 69 -1.77 12.15 46.79
CA ARG A 69 -1.36 10.85 46.26
C ARG A 69 -0.84 9.91 47.35
N GLY A 70 -0.01 10.40 48.26
CA GLY A 70 0.62 9.58 49.30
C GLY A 70 -0.41 9.04 50.30
N VAL A 71 -1.39 9.85 50.65
CA VAL A 71 -2.53 9.43 51.49
C VAL A 71 -3.33 8.32 50.83
N ILE A 72 -3.65 8.48 49.53
CA ILE A 72 -4.43 7.49 48.78
C ILE A 72 -3.64 6.18 48.61
N GLU A 73 -2.36 6.24 48.23
CA GLU A 73 -1.48 5.07 48.10
C GLU A 73 -1.34 4.32 49.43
N ALA A 74 -1.21 5.04 50.56
CA ALA A 74 -1.15 4.42 51.87
C ALA A 74 -2.50 3.78 52.27
N ALA A 75 -3.62 4.39 51.90
CA ALA A 75 -4.96 3.87 52.20
C ALA A 75 -5.23 2.53 51.51
N VAL A 76 -4.88 2.39 50.23
CA VAL A 76 -5.12 1.15 49.47
C VAL A 76 -4.28 -0.04 49.94
N GLN A 77 -3.22 0.19 50.72
CA GLN A 77 -2.40 -0.86 51.33
C GLN A 77 -2.93 -1.34 52.70
N ARG A 78 -4.05 -0.78 53.18
CA ARG A 78 -4.68 -1.15 54.46
C ARG A 78 -5.82 -2.14 54.23
N GLU A 79 -6.10 -2.99 55.22
CA GLU A 79 -7.29 -3.84 55.20
C GLU A 79 -8.58 -3.02 55.38
N PRO A 80 -9.69 -3.35 54.67
CA PRO A 80 -9.85 -4.48 53.76
C PRO A 80 -9.42 -4.19 52.29
N LEU A 81 -8.98 -2.98 51.95
CA LEU A 81 -8.69 -2.58 50.56
C LEU A 81 -7.52 -3.35 49.93
N ARG A 82 -6.57 -3.80 50.74
CA ARG A 82 -5.44 -4.60 50.27
C ARG A 82 -5.89 -5.95 49.71
N SER A 83 -6.78 -6.64 50.42
CA SER A 83 -7.25 -7.99 50.07
C SER A 83 -8.49 -8.00 49.17
N ASP A 84 -9.39 -7.01 49.28
CA ASP A 84 -10.60 -6.88 48.45
C ASP A 84 -10.40 -5.84 47.33
N ALA A 85 -10.14 -6.34 46.11
CA ALA A 85 -10.00 -5.52 44.93
C ALA A 85 -11.28 -4.73 44.59
N GLY A 86 -12.47 -5.26 44.89
CA GLY A 86 -13.74 -4.56 44.69
C GLY A 86 -13.92 -3.39 45.64
N ALA A 87 -13.56 -3.55 46.91
CA ALA A 87 -13.52 -2.44 47.87
C ALA A 87 -12.50 -1.38 47.45
N ARG A 88 -11.32 -1.81 46.99
CA ARG A 88 -10.28 -0.92 46.45
C ARG A 88 -10.76 -0.13 45.23
N ALA A 89 -11.44 -0.77 44.28
CA ALA A 89 -12.00 -0.11 43.11
C ALA A 89 -13.04 0.97 43.48
N ARG A 90 -13.92 0.69 44.46
CA ARG A 90 -14.91 1.67 44.94
C ARG A 90 -14.26 2.87 45.62
N MET A 91 -13.21 2.64 46.41
CA MET A 91 -12.46 3.71 47.06
C MET A 91 -11.74 4.59 46.03
N LEU A 92 -11.01 3.97 45.09
CA LEU A 92 -10.29 4.68 44.04
C LEU A 92 -11.23 5.44 43.09
N ALA A 93 -12.41 4.91 42.78
CA ALA A 93 -13.44 5.61 42.00
C ALA A 93 -13.88 6.94 42.66
N GLY A 94 -13.95 6.97 44.00
CA GLY A 94 -14.22 8.20 44.75
C GLY A 94 -13.01 9.13 44.76
N ALA A 95 -11.80 8.58 44.96
CA ALA A 95 -10.57 9.36 45.00
C ALA A 95 -10.30 10.12 43.70
N ILE A 96 -10.50 9.50 42.52
CA ILE A 96 -10.29 10.14 41.21
C ILE A 96 -11.27 11.29 40.92
N ARG A 97 -12.32 11.49 41.73
CA ARG A 97 -13.17 12.69 41.65
C ARG A 97 -12.48 13.90 42.30
N LEU A 98 -11.68 13.65 43.33
CA LEU A 98 -10.99 14.64 44.14
C LEU A 98 -9.63 15.05 43.56
N THR A 99 -8.91 14.11 42.95
CA THR A 99 -7.56 14.34 42.41
C THR A 99 -7.48 14.05 40.91
N ALA A 100 -6.59 14.77 40.24
CA ALA A 100 -6.18 14.52 38.85
C ALA A 100 -4.79 13.84 38.76
N ASP A 101 -4.25 13.36 39.89
CA ASP A 101 -2.95 12.69 39.91
C ASP A 101 -2.96 11.43 39.04
N VAL A 102 -2.03 11.38 38.07
CA VAL A 102 -1.91 10.27 37.11
C VAL A 102 -1.64 8.94 37.80
N GLY A 103 -0.90 8.92 38.91
CA GLY A 103 -0.64 7.69 39.67
C GLY A 103 -1.90 7.09 40.26
N VAL A 104 -2.78 7.92 40.82
CA VAL A 104 -4.09 7.50 41.36
C VAL A 104 -5.03 7.05 40.23
N LEU A 105 -5.04 7.78 39.12
CA LEU A 105 -5.82 7.41 37.93
C LEU A 105 -5.40 6.04 37.37
N LEU A 106 -4.09 5.77 37.27
CA LEU A 106 -3.57 4.47 36.83
C LEU A 106 -3.89 3.36 37.83
N ALA A 107 -3.72 3.59 39.13
CA ALA A 107 -4.05 2.60 40.16
C ALA A 107 -5.55 2.21 40.11
N TYR A 108 -6.42 3.17 39.80
CA TYR A 108 -7.84 2.90 39.59
C TYR A 108 -8.07 1.98 38.38
N LEU A 109 -7.46 2.27 37.23
CA LEU A 109 -7.59 1.44 36.03
C LEU A 109 -7.01 0.03 36.22
N GLU A 110 -5.83 -0.08 36.85
CA GLU A 110 -5.21 -1.36 37.22
C GLU A 110 -6.13 -2.20 38.11
N THR A 111 -6.80 -1.56 39.08
CA THR A 111 -7.74 -2.24 39.98
C THR A 111 -9.03 -2.63 39.26
N LEU A 112 -9.54 -1.79 38.35
CA LEU A 112 -10.74 -2.12 37.58
C LEU A 112 -10.54 -3.33 36.66
N ALA A 113 -9.36 -3.45 36.05
CA ALA A 113 -9.00 -4.60 35.23
C ALA A 113 -9.08 -5.93 35.99
N GLN A 114 -9.00 -5.92 37.33
CA GLN A 114 -9.05 -7.11 38.18
C GLN A 114 -10.45 -7.51 38.65
N VAL A 115 -11.45 -6.61 38.57
CA VAL A 115 -12.71 -6.74 39.34
C VAL A 115 -13.96 -6.76 38.47
N ARG A 116 -13.95 -6.08 37.31
CA ARG A 116 -15.19 -5.69 36.61
C ARG A 116 -15.37 -6.36 35.26
N SER A 117 -16.61 -6.28 34.75
CA SER A 117 -16.93 -6.61 33.37
C SER A 117 -16.17 -5.68 32.41
N ARG A 118 -15.76 -6.19 31.25
CA ARG A 118 -14.96 -5.45 30.25
C ARG A 118 -15.61 -4.12 29.83
N ALA A 119 -16.94 -4.09 29.70
CA ALA A 119 -17.68 -2.91 29.28
C ALA A 119 -17.59 -1.74 30.28
N GLU A 120 -17.64 -2.03 31.58
CA GLU A 120 -17.48 -1.01 32.63
C GLU A 120 -16.03 -0.50 32.70
N SER A 121 -15.05 -1.39 32.55
CA SER A 121 -13.64 -1.02 32.48
C SER A 121 -13.33 -0.13 31.27
N ALA A 122 -13.95 -0.41 30.12
CA ALA A 122 -13.81 0.43 28.92
C ALA A 122 -14.37 1.84 29.12
N THR A 123 -15.54 1.96 29.74
CA THR A 123 -16.17 3.26 30.04
C THR A 123 -15.32 4.08 31.01
N ALA A 124 -14.86 3.44 32.08
CA ALA A 124 -13.98 4.09 33.06
C ALA A 124 -12.63 4.48 32.45
N PHE A 125 -12.08 3.66 31.56
CA PHE A 125 -10.85 3.98 30.83
C PHE A 125 -10.99 5.26 30.00
N ALA A 126 -12.04 5.36 29.20
CA ALA A 126 -12.30 6.55 28.37
C ALA A 126 -12.50 7.83 29.21
N GLU A 127 -13.07 7.71 30.42
CA GLU A 127 -13.17 8.84 31.35
C GLU A 127 -11.82 9.23 31.94
N VAL A 128 -11.04 8.25 32.40
CA VAL A 128 -9.75 8.48 33.05
C VAL A 128 -8.72 9.06 32.08
N VAL A 129 -8.59 8.47 30.89
CA VAL A 129 -7.64 8.92 29.86
C VAL A 129 -7.86 10.38 29.48
N ARG A 130 -9.12 10.83 29.38
CA ARG A 130 -9.44 12.23 29.07
C ARG A 130 -8.93 13.22 30.12
N ARG A 131 -8.60 12.75 31.32
CA ARG A 131 -8.07 13.56 32.42
C ARG A 131 -6.54 13.51 32.54
N ILE A 132 -5.88 12.62 31.80
CA ILE A 132 -4.43 12.48 31.82
C ILE A 132 -3.83 13.57 30.92
N ASP A 133 -2.99 14.42 31.50
CA ASP A 133 -2.10 15.28 30.74
C ASP A 133 -0.89 14.48 30.27
N PHE A 134 -0.91 14.02 29.02
CA PHE A 134 0.16 13.20 28.45
C PHE A 134 1.50 13.93 28.28
N GLU A 135 1.54 15.27 28.32
CA GLU A 135 2.80 16.01 28.20
C GLU A 135 3.67 15.91 29.45
N SER A 136 3.06 15.63 30.61
CA SER A 136 3.74 15.49 31.89
C SER A 136 3.89 14.03 32.36
N VAL A 137 3.48 13.05 31.54
CA VAL A 137 3.58 11.62 31.87
C VAL A 137 5.01 11.11 31.63
N SER A 138 5.61 10.49 32.65
CA SER A 138 6.90 9.80 32.50
C SER A 138 6.78 8.48 31.73
N SER A 139 7.86 8.05 31.06
CA SER A 139 7.90 6.81 30.28
C SER A 139 7.45 5.58 31.08
N THR A 140 7.80 5.50 32.36
CA THR A 140 7.36 4.41 33.26
C THR A 140 5.85 4.41 33.50
N ARG A 141 5.24 5.58 33.67
CA ARG A 141 3.77 5.69 33.85
C ARG A 141 3.04 5.40 32.55
N LEU A 142 3.59 5.82 31.41
CA LEU A 142 3.05 5.48 30.11
C LEU A 142 3.11 3.97 29.85
N ALA A 143 4.23 3.32 30.15
CA ALA A 143 4.36 1.87 30.04
C ALA A 143 3.32 1.13 30.90
N ARG A 144 3.07 1.59 32.13
CA ARG A 144 2.00 1.04 32.99
C ARG A 144 0.62 1.23 32.38
N LEU A 145 0.30 2.41 31.84
CA LEU A 145 -0.97 2.65 31.14
C LEU A 145 -1.16 1.68 29.97
N LEU A 146 -0.12 1.50 29.16
CA LEU A 146 -0.13 0.58 28.03
C LEU A 146 -0.26 -0.88 28.50
N GLN A 147 0.36 -1.26 29.61
CA GLN A 147 0.17 -2.59 30.20
C GLN A 147 -1.28 -2.82 30.63
N VAL A 148 -1.93 -1.80 31.22
CA VAL A 148 -3.36 -1.87 31.56
C VAL A 148 -4.22 -2.04 30.32
N LEU A 149 -3.87 -1.38 29.19
CA LEU A 149 -4.55 -1.60 27.92
C LEU A 149 -4.45 -3.06 27.46
N ILE A 150 -3.27 -3.66 27.55
CA ILE A 150 -3.06 -5.09 27.19
C ILE A 150 -3.93 -5.99 28.07
N ALA A 151 -4.00 -5.72 29.38
CA ALA A 151 -4.78 -6.53 30.32
C ALA A 151 -6.30 -6.35 30.16
N THR A 152 -6.75 -5.16 29.74
CA THR A 152 -8.18 -4.81 29.71
C THR A 152 -8.83 -5.13 28.36
N PHE A 153 -8.12 -4.89 27.25
CA PHE A 153 -8.67 -4.97 25.90
C PHE A 153 -8.02 -6.08 25.09
N VAL A 154 -8.86 -6.88 24.43
CA VAL A 154 -8.44 -8.00 23.59
C VAL A 154 -8.50 -7.63 22.11
N ASP A 155 -7.57 -8.19 21.34
CA ASP A 155 -7.57 -8.14 19.87
C ASP A 155 -7.83 -6.74 19.29
N HIS A 156 -8.92 -6.59 18.55
CA HIS A 156 -9.27 -5.37 17.81
C HIS A 156 -9.79 -4.24 18.70
N GLU A 157 -10.34 -4.54 19.89
CA GLU A 157 -10.72 -3.50 20.86
C GLU A 157 -9.49 -2.71 21.28
N ARG A 158 -8.37 -3.41 21.53
CA ARG A 158 -7.08 -2.79 21.88
C ARG A 158 -6.57 -1.88 20.75
N VAL A 159 -6.71 -2.32 19.50
CA VAL A 159 -6.35 -1.52 18.33
C VAL A 159 -7.17 -0.23 18.27
N GLN A 160 -8.49 -0.32 18.43
CA GLN A 160 -9.39 0.84 18.41
C GLN A 160 -9.06 1.86 19.50
N VAL A 161 -8.82 1.37 20.73
CA VAL A 161 -8.46 2.23 21.86
C VAL A 161 -7.11 2.91 21.62
N LEU A 162 -6.10 2.16 21.17
CA LEU A 162 -4.80 2.75 20.83
C LEU A 162 -4.92 3.80 19.72
N PHE A 163 -5.65 3.52 18.64
CA PHE A 163 -5.82 4.47 17.55
C PHE A 163 -6.56 5.73 18.00
N SER A 164 -7.51 5.60 18.93
CA SER A 164 -8.18 6.74 19.56
C SER A 164 -7.22 7.60 20.39
N LEU A 165 -6.28 6.97 21.11
CA LEU A 165 -5.22 7.68 21.83
C LEU A 165 -4.25 8.38 20.86
N LEU A 166 -3.79 7.65 19.84
CA LEU A 166 -2.86 8.14 18.82
C LEU A 166 -3.46 9.27 17.97
N ALA A 167 -4.77 9.43 17.92
CA ALA A 167 -5.40 10.59 17.29
C ALA A 167 -4.97 11.93 17.96
N THR A 168 -4.58 11.90 19.23
CA THR A 168 -4.15 13.09 19.99
C THR A 168 -2.63 13.32 19.90
N ALA A 169 -2.21 14.54 19.59
CA ALA A 169 -0.79 14.88 19.46
C ALA A 169 0.01 14.71 20.77
N PRO A 170 -0.51 15.07 21.96
CA PRO A 170 0.21 14.86 23.23
C PRO A 170 0.57 13.39 23.48
N PHE A 171 -0.38 12.48 23.26
CA PHE A 171 -0.13 11.04 23.45
C PHE A 171 0.93 10.51 22.48
N ARG A 172 0.87 10.91 21.19
CA ARG A 172 1.87 10.48 20.20
C ARG A 172 3.28 10.88 20.60
N ARG A 173 3.47 12.15 21.00
CA ARG A 173 4.79 12.64 21.47
C ARG A 173 5.29 11.85 22.67
N ALA A 174 4.41 11.60 23.66
CA ALA A 174 4.76 10.82 24.83
C ALA A 174 5.13 9.36 24.48
N PHE A 175 4.37 8.73 23.57
CA PHE A 175 4.64 7.37 23.08
C PHE A 175 5.99 7.29 22.37
N ASP A 176 6.25 8.19 21.42
CA ASP A 176 7.48 8.19 20.64
C ASP A 176 8.71 8.48 21.53
N ALA A 177 8.58 9.38 22.51
CA ALA A 177 9.64 9.65 23.49
C ALA A 177 9.91 8.46 24.43
N ALA A 178 8.88 7.67 24.76
CA ALA A 178 9.01 6.51 25.63
C ALA A 178 9.43 5.23 24.90
N ALA A 179 9.36 5.19 23.57
CA ALA A 179 9.44 3.97 22.75
C ALA A 179 10.65 3.08 23.08
N ALA A 180 11.85 3.67 23.26
CA ALA A 180 13.07 2.94 23.56
C ALA A 180 13.13 2.37 25.00
N ALA A 181 12.30 2.88 25.91
CA ALA A 181 12.23 2.49 27.31
C ALA A 181 11.00 1.61 27.63
N LEU A 182 10.19 1.26 26.63
CA LEU A 182 9.03 0.40 26.83
C LEU A 182 9.48 -1.05 27.15
N PRO A 183 8.79 -1.73 28.08
CA PRO A 183 8.99 -3.16 28.30
C PRO A 183 8.76 -3.97 27.00
N PRO A 184 9.45 -5.10 26.80
CA PRO A 184 9.35 -5.90 25.57
C PRO A 184 7.90 -6.25 25.18
N ASP A 185 7.09 -6.75 26.12
CA ASP A 185 5.69 -7.12 25.86
C ASP A 185 4.84 -5.93 25.37
N VAL A 186 5.12 -4.73 25.90
CA VAL A 186 4.43 -3.50 25.52
C VAL A 186 4.88 -3.03 24.14
N ALA A 187 6.19 -3.06 23.89
CA ALA A 187 6.76 -2.72 22.59
C ALA A 187 6.24 -3.66 21.50
N ASP A 188 6.22 -4.96 21.74
CA ASP A 188 5.69 -5.97 20.80
C ASP A 188 4.21 -5.78 20.50
N ALA A 189 3.41 -5.36 21.48
CA ALA A 189 1.99 -5.13 21.30
C ALA A 189 1.67 -3.83 20.53
N PHE A 190 2.44 -2.76 20.73
CA PHE A 190 2.05 -1.42 20.26
C PHE A 190 2.96 -0.78 19.20
N ALA A 191 4.25 -1.13 19.14
CA ALA A 191 5.15 -0.58 18.13
C ALA A 191 4.70 -0.91 16.68
N PRO A 192 4.23 -2.14 16.36
CA PRO A 192 3.67 -2.44 15.04
C PRO A 192 2.46 -1.54 14.68
N LEU A 193 1.57 -1.29 15.64
CA LEU A 193 0.38 -0.46 15.45
C LEU A 193 0.74 1.03 15.28
N ARG A 194 1.74 1.52 16.02
CA ARG A 194 2.28 2.88 15.85
C ARG A 194 2.89 3.06 14.46
N SER A 195 3.59 2.06 13.93
CA SER A 195 4.13 2.08 12.57
C SER A 195 3.03 2.21 11.52
N VAL A 196 1.95 1.44 11.63
CA VAL A 196 0.80 1.59 10.71
C VAL A 196 0.18 2.98 10.84
N HIS A 197 -0.03 3.48 12.06
CA HIS A 197 -0.58 4.81 12.28
C HIS A 197 0.28 5.90 11.62
N ARG A 198 1.60 5.88 11.84
CA ARG A 198 2.53 6.85 11.25
C ARG A 198 2.45 6.81 9.73
N ARG A 199 2.49 5.62 9.13
CA ARG A 199 2.40 5.43 7.69
C ARG A 199 1.08 5.92 7.09
N LEU A 200 -0.03 5.81 7.82
CA LEU A 200 -1.35 6.14 7.30
C LEU A 200 -1.76 7.60 7.54
N LEU A 201 -1.41 8.18 8.68
CA LEU A 201 -1.98 9.44 9.16
C LEU A 201 -0.96 10.58 9.34
N GLU A 202 0.35 10.29 9.32
CA GLU A 202 1.39 11.31 9.51
C GLU A 202 2.31 11.44 8.30
N GLU A 203 2.99 10.35 7.94
CA GLU A 203 4.05 10.36 6.93
C GLU A 203 3.86 9.20 5.95
N PRO A 204 3.10 9.40 4.85
CA PRO A 204 2.84 8.39 3.82
C PRO A 204 4.07 7.84 3.09
N GLY A 205 5.27 8.36 3.41
CA GLY A 205 6.57 7.96 2.88
C GLY A 205 7.59 7.50 3.93
N ALA A 206 7.25 7.50 5.23
CA ALA A 206 8.19 7.14 6.29
C ALA A 206 8.79 5.74 6.07
N ASN A 207 10.11 5.65 6.29
CA ASN A 207 10.90 4.44 6.15
C ASN A 207 10.82 3.62 7.45
N ASP A 208 9.63 3.12 7.74
CA ASP A 208 9.40 2.24 8.87
C ASP A 208 10.02 0.87 8.61
N ALA A 209 10.46 0.19 9.67
CA ALA A 209 10.94 -1.19 9.56
C ALA A 209 9.85 -2.07 8.92
N PRO A 210 10.07 -2.66 7.73
CA PRO A 210 9.03 -3.38 6.99
C PRO A 210 8.35 -4.49 7.80
N ALA A 211 9.09 -5.14 8.70
CA ALA A 211 8.57 -6.18 9.58
C ALA A 211 7.56 -5.66 10.62
N LEU A 212 7.76 -4.47 11.18
CA LEU A 212 6.81 -3.86 12.12
C LEU A 212 5.53 -3.46 11.41
N LEU A 213 5.64 -2.88 10.22
CA LEU A 213 4.48 -2.53 9.41
C LEU A 213 3.66 -3.77 9.06
N ALA A 214 4.32 -4.86 8.63
CA ALA A 214 3.65 -6.12 8.32
C ALA A 214 2.90 -6.70 9.53
N ARG A 215 3.54 -6.78 10.71
CA ARG A 215 2.91 -7.23 11.97
C ARG A 215 1.73 -6.34 12.35
N GLY A 216 1.85 -5.02 12.20
CA GLY A 216 0.77 -4.07 12.54
C GLY A 216 -0.41 -4.20 11.58
N MET A 217 -0.15 -4.35 10.28
CA MET A 217 -1.17 -4.61 9.27
C MET A 217 -1.89 -5.93 9.54
N GLU A 218 -1.16 -6.98 9.93
CA GLU A 218 -1.76 -8.26 10.32
C GLU A 218 -2.75 -8.11 11.48
N GLN A 219 -2.36 -7.40 12.54
CA GLN A 219 -3.23 -7.15 13.70
C GLN A 219 -4.48 -6.37 13.34
N ILE A 220 -4.36 -5.30 12.54
CA ILE A 220 -5.50 -4.45 12.16
C ILE A 220 -6.43 -5.18 11.19
N LEU A 221 -5.87 -5.79 10.14
CA LEU A 221 -6.66 -6.44 9.10
C LEU A 221 -7.29 -7.75 9.59
N SER A 222 -6.90 -8.28 10.75
CA SER A 222 -7.53 -9.45 11.40
C SER A 222 -8.88 -9.12 12.02
N ALA A 223 -9.21 -7.84 12.24
CA ALA A 223 -10.50 -7.43 12.79
C ALA A 223 -11.71 -7.95 11.96
N PRO A 224 -12.86 -8.21 12.58
CA PRO A 224 -14.09 -8.59 11.87
C PRO A 224 -14.53 -7.53 10.86
N ASP A 225 -15.20 -7.94 9.77
CA ASP A 225 -15.68 -7.04 8.73
C ASP A 225 -16.47 -5.82 9.26
N PRO A 226 -17.43 -5.94 10.21
CA PRO A 226 -18.14 -4.78 10.73
C PRO A 226 -17.22 -3.73 11.35
N VAL A 227 -16.13 -4.17 11.99
CA VAL A 227 -15.13 -3.29 12.60
C VAL A 227 -14.32 -2.56 11.53
N LEU A 228 -13.86 -3.28 10.50
CA LEU A 228 -13.14 -2.67 9.38
C LEU A 228 -13.98 -1.61 8.66
N ARG A 229 -15.28 -1.88 8.49
CA ARG A 229 -16.24 -0.97 7.84
C ARG A 229 -16.57 0.25 8.68
N ALA A 230 -16.49 0.15 10.02
CA ALA A 230 -16.79 1.24 10.94
C ALA A 230 -15.66 2.28 11.05
N TYR A 231 -14.46 2.00 10.54
CA TYR A 231 -13.36 2.97 10.57
C TYR A 231 -13.68 4.23 9.74
N PRO A 232 -13.11 5.39 10.12
CA PRO A 232 -13.19 6.61 9.32
C PRO A 232 -12.70 6.38 7.89
N GLU A 233 -13.28 7.07 6.92
CA GLU A 233 -13.01 6.85 5.49
C GLU A 233 -11.52 6.95 5.14
N GLY A 234 -10.83 7.99 5.61
CA GLY A 234 -9.40 8.17 5.35
C GLY A 234 -8.57 6.97 5.81
N LEU A 235 -8.92 6.39 6.95
CA LEU A 235 -8.27 5.18 7.47
C LEU A 235 -8.60 3.95 6.62
N ARG A 236 -9.86 3.77 6.21
CA ARG A 236 -10.28 2.66 5.33
C ARG A 236 -9.55 2.69 3.98
N VAL A 237 -9.43 3.87 3.37
CA VAL A 237 -8.70 4.08 2.11
C VAL A 237 -7.22 3.71 2.27
N GLY A 238 -6.59 4.20 3.35
CA GLY A 238 -5.20 3.91 3.66
C GLY A 238 -4.93 2.42 3.92
N LEU A 239 -5.76 1.79 4.76
CA LEU A 239 -5.69 0.36 5.06
C LEU A 239 -5.88 -0.49 3.80
N LEU A 240 -6.83 -0.14 2.93
CA LEU A 240 -7.00 -0.84 1.65
C LEU A 240 -5.75 -0.69 0.79
N ALA A 241 -5.21 0.53 0.65
CA ALA A 241 -4.01 0.75 -0.15
C ALA A 241 -2.80 -0.07 0.35
N LEU A 242 -2.67 -0.26 1.66
CA LEU A 242 -1.63 -1.10 2.27
C LEU A 242 -1.92 -2.60 2.11
N ALA A 243 -3.18 -3.04 2.28
CA ALA A 243 -3.59 -4.43 2.10
C ALA A 243 -3.39 -4.93 0.65
N LEU A 244 -3.43 -4.01 -0.31
CA LEU A 244 -3.16 -4.28 -1.73
C LEU A 244 -1.67 -4.30 -2.09
N ARG A 245 -0.77 -4.27 -1.10
CA ARG A 245 0.67 -4.42 -1.35
C ARG A 245 1.11 -5.88 -1.24
N PRO A 246 2.22 -6.27 -1.90
CA PRO A 246 2.70 -7.66 -1.89
C PRO A 246 3.08 -8.19 -0.51
N GLU A 247 3.45 -7.30 0.42
CA GLU A 247 3.97 -7.70 1.74
C GLU A 247 2.88 -8.18 2.72
N THR A 248 1.59 -8.01 2.38
CA THR A 248 0.48 -8.46 3.22
C THR A 248 0.08 -9.90 2.88
N PRO A 249 -0.07 -10.81 3.86
CA PRO A 249 -0.48 -12.20 3.63
C PRO A 249 -1.76 -12.31 2.77
N PRO A 250 -1.79 -13.13 1.70
CA PRO A 250 -2.88 -13.15 0.73
C PRO A 250 -4.26 -13.41 1.32
N ALA A 251 -4.39 -14.40 2.21
CA ALA A 251 -5.68 -14.77 2.82
C ALA A 251 -6.29 -13.61 3.63
N LEU A 252 -5.45 -12.89 4.37
CA LEU A 252 -5.85 -11.75 5.17
C LEU A 252 -6.20 -10.53 4.30
N ALA A 253 -5.31 -10.23 3.34
CA ALA A 253 -5.50 -9.17 2.37
C ALA A 253 -6.82 -9.34 1.61
N ASP A 254 -7.17 -10.56 1.21
CA ASP A 254 -8.34 -10.81 0.39
C ASP A 254 -9.66 -10.47 1.05
N ARG A 255 -9.86 -10.96 2.27
CA ARG A 255 -11.07 -10.68 3.07
C ARG A 255 -11.17 -9.18 3.35
N ALA A 256 -10.09 -8.60 3.92
CA ALA A 256 -10.11 -7.22 4.35
C ALA A 256 -10.26 -6.25 3.18
N ALA A 257 -9.59 -6.50 2.05
CA ALA A 257 -9.71 -5.65 0.86
C ALA A 257 -11.13 -5.66 0.30
N GLY A 258 -11.81 -6.81 0.28
CA GLY A 258 -13.22 -6.89 -0.10
C GLY A 258 -14.12 -6.07 0.82
N ALA A 259 -13.98 -6.25 2.14
CA ALA A 259 -14.77 -5.53 3.14
C ALA A 259 -14.55 -4.01 3.08
N LEU A 260 -13.30 -3.56 2.91
CA LEU A 260 -12.95 -2.14 2.83
C LEU A 260 -13.40 -1.51 1.51
N LEU A 261 -13.13 -2.16 0.36
CA LEU A 261 -13.48 -1.63 -0.96
C LEU A 261 -15.01 -1.45 -1.14
N ALA A 262 -15.81 -2.34 -0.55
CA ALA A 262 -17.26 -2.26 -0.58
C ALA A 262 -17.80 -0.95 0.04
N THR A 263 -17.07 -0.37 1.00
CA THR A 263 -17.50 0.82 1.77
C THR A 263 -16.98 2.15 1.24
N LEU A 264 -16.10 2.16 0.23
CA LEU A 264 -15.56 3.41 -0.30
C LEU A 264 -16.60 4.17 -1.14
N PRO A 265 -16.65 5.51 -1.06
CA PRO A 265 -17.47 6.32 -1.96
C PRO A 265 -17.14 6.01 -3.42
N ARG A 266 -18.17 5.92 -4.27
CA ARG A 266 -18.00 5.62 -5.70
C ARG A 266 -17.58 6.83 -6.53
N GLU A 267 -17.75 8.02 -5.97
CA GLU A 267 -17.35 9.30 -6.54
C GLU A 267 -15.83 9.51 -6.44
N GLY A 268 -15.29 10.39 -7.29
CA GLY A 268 -13.86 10.73 -7.29
C GLY A 268 -12.94 9.66 -7.88
N HIS A 269 -11.62 9.81 -7.68
CA HIS A 269 -10.62 8.94 -8.33
C HIS A 269 -10.14 7.78 -7.45
N THR A 270 -10.42 7.82 -6.15
CA THR A 270 -9.90 6.87 -5.16
C THR A 270 -10.46 5.46 -5.37
N TYR A 271 -11.79 5.33 -5.50
CA TYR A 271 -12.43 4.03 -5.66
C TYR A 271 -11.99 3.31 -6.96
N PRO A 272 -12.05 3.92 -8.16
CA PRO A 272 -11.57 3.27 -9.38
C PRO A 272 -10.13 2.79 -9.31
N ARG A 273 -9.24 3.64 -8.76
CA ARG A 273 -7.82 3.31 -8.62
C ARG A 273 -7.60 2.09 -7.74
N LEU A 274 -8.27 2.02 -6.58
CA LEU A 274 -8.12 0.91 -5.65
C LEU A 274 -8.85 -0.36 -6.12
N ALA A 275 -9.99 -0.23 -6.81
CA ALA A 275 -10.69 -1.34 -7.43
C ALA A 275 -9.86 -2.00 -8.55
N LEU A 276 -9.24 -1.21 -9.43
CA LEU A 276 -8.33 -1.74 -10.46
C LEU A 276 -7.11 -2.42 -9.82
N ARG A 277 -6.51 -1.82 -8.78
CA ARG A 277 -5.39 -2.45 -8.07
C ARG A 277 -5.79 -3.75 -7.37
N ARG A 278 -6.98 -3.81 -6.77
CA ARG A 278 -7.53 -5.04 -6.17
C ARG A 278 -7.75 -6.11 -7.24
N THR A 279 -8.26 -5.72 -8.39
CA THR A 279 -8.48 -6.61 -9.52
C THR A 279 -7.15 -7.18 -10.02
N ALA A 280 -6.12 -6.34 -10.21
CA ALA A 280 -4.78 -6.79 -10.59
C ALA A 280 -4.21 -7.82 -9.61
N GLN A 281 -4.28 -7.53 -8.30
CA GLN A 281 -3.85 -8.47 -7.25
C GLN A 281 -4.61 -9.82 -7.31
N LEU A 282 -5.92 -9.79 -7.60
CA LEU A 282 -6.72 -11.01 -7.76
C LEU A 282 -6.33 -11.80 -9.01
N LEU A 283 -6.06 -11.12 -10.12
CA LEU A 283 -5.63 -11.75 -11.38
C LEU A 283 -4.25 -12.40 -11.25
N GLU A 284 -3.29 -11.72 -10.61
CA GLU A 284 -1.96 -12.27 -10.29
C GLU A 284 -2.04 -13.53 -9.41
N ARG A 285 -3.10 -13.66 -8.60
CA ARG A 285 -3.36 -14.83 -7.74
C ARG A 285 -4.28 -15.86 -8.39
N HIS A 286 -4.60 -15.68 -9.67
CA HIS A 286 -5.50 -16.54 -10.46
C HIS A 286 -6.93 -16.64 -9.89
N ALA A 287 -7.38 -15.63 -9.14
CA ALA A 287 -8.73 -15.55 -8.56
C ALA A 287 -9.70 -14.84 -9.52
N ASP A 288 -9.84 -15.37 -10.72
CA ASP A 288 -10.50 -14.72 -11.88
C ASP A 288 -11.97 -14.37 -11.62
N ASP A 289 -12.73 -15.24 -10.96
CA ASP A 289 -14.15 -14.97 -10.68
C ASP A 289 -14.33 -13.81 -9.70
N ARG A 290 -13.45 -13.71 -8.70
CA ARG A 290 -13.45 -12.57 -7.77
C ARG A 290 -13.00 -11.29 -8.47
N ALA A 291 -12.03 -11.37 -9.37
CA ALA A 291 -11.59 -10.24 -10.18
C ALA A 291 -12.74 -9.74 -11.07
N ARG A 292 -13.51 -10.65 -11.68
CA ARG A 292 -14.70 -10.33 -12.49
C ARG A 292 -15.73 -9.55 -11.67
N VAL A 293 -16.06 -10.02 -10.46
CA VAL A 293 -17.00 -9.33 -9.56
C VAL A 293 -16.58 -7.88 -9.29
N VAL A 294 -15.29 -7.66 -8.96
CA VAL A 294 -14.79 -6.30 -8.68
C VAL A 294 -14.85 -5.41 -9.92
N LEU A 295 -14.53 -5.94 -11.10
CA LEU A 295 -14.62 -5.19 -12.36
C LEU A 295 -16.06 -4.87 -12.77
N ASP A 296 -16.99 -5.79 -12.57
CA ASP A 296 -18.41 -5.59 -12.86
C ASP A 296 -19.00 -4.51 -11.94
N ASP A 297 -18.66 -4.55 -10.64
CA ASP A 297 -19.05 -3.51 -9.68
C ASP A 297 -18.45 -2.15 -10.04
N LEU A 298 -17.17 -2.12 -10.42
CA LEU A 298 -16.51 -0.91 -10.88
C LEU A 298 -17.15 -0.36 -12.15
N HIS A 299 -17.45 -1.20 -13.14
CA HIS A 299 -18.10 -0.78 -14.39
C HIS A 299 -19.49 -0.21 -14.13
N ARG A 300 -20.27 -0.86 -13.27
CA ARG A 300 -21.62 -0.40 -12.89
C ARG A 300 -21.57 0.95 -12.19
N ALA A 301 -20.61 1.15 -11.29
CA ALA A 301 -20.48 2.40 -10.55
C ALA A 301 -19.84 3.53 -11.38
N ARG A 302 -18.89 3.19 -12.27
CA ARG A 302 -18.02 4.13 -13.00
C ARG A 302 -17.74 3.65 -14.43
N PRO A 303 -18.72 3.81 -15.34
CA PRO A 303 -18.59 3.36 -16.73
C PRO A 303 -17.54 4.17 -17.54
N ASP A 304 -17.12 5.33 -17.03
CA ASP A 304 -16.11 6.21 -17.63
C ASP A 304 -14.67 5.65 -17.55
N VAL A 305 -14.42 4.64 -16.71
CA VAL A 305 -13.10 4.06 -16.49
C VAL A 305 -12.73 3.13 -17.65
N ARG A 306 -12.01 3.67 -18.64
CA ARG A 306 -11.63 2.97 -19.88
C ARG A 306 -10.89 1.64 -19.68
N ALA A 307 -10.09 1.51 -18.62
CA ALA A 307 -9.30 0.31 -18.35
C ALA A 307 -10.15 -0.94 -18.07
N VAL A 308 -11.41 -0.78 -17.65
CA VAL A 308 -12.29 -1.88 -17.25
C VAL A 308 -12.72 -2.75 -18.44
N ALA A 309 -13.01 -2.11 -19.58
CA ALA A 309 -13.48 -2.81 -20.78
C ALA A 309 -12.51 -3.90 -21.28
N PRO A 310 -11.21 -3.61 -21.54
CA PRO A 310 -10.29 -4.65 -22.01
C PRO A 310 -10.06 -5.77 -20.98
N TRP A 311 -10.11 -5.47 -19.69
CA TRP A 311 -9.91 -6.49 -18.64
C TRP A 311 -11.10 -7.45 -18.54
N ARG A 312 -12.34 -6.92 -18.63
CA ARG A 312 -13.55 -7.75 -18.68
C ARG A 312 -13.57 -8.61 -19.94
N ALA A 313 -13.29 -8.01 -21.10
CA ALA A 313 -13.20 -8.75 -22.36
C ALA A 313 -12.15 -9.89 -22.29
N ALA A 314 -10.99 -9.66 -21.68
CA ALA A 314 -9.98 -10.68 -21.48
C ALA A 314 -10.43 -11.83 -20.56
N LEU A 315 -11.23 -11.52 -19.52
CA LEU A 315 -11.78 -12.54 -18.62
C LEU A 315 -12.82 -13.44 -19.31
N ASP A 316 -13.49 -12.96 -20.34
CA ASP A 316 -14.53 -13.73 -21.05
C ASP A 316 -14.02 -14.36 -22.36
N ALA A 317 -12.85 -13.94 -22.83
CA ALA A 317 -12.24 -14.46 -24.06
C ALA A 317 -11.63 -15.87 -23.89
N ARG A 318 -11.47 -16.56 -25.02
CA ARG A 318 -10.68 -17.80 -25.12
C ARG A 318 -9.23 -17.52 -24.73
N ARG A 319 -8.60 -18.46 -24.02
CA ARG A 319 -7.26 -18.28 -23.44
C ARG A 319 -6.29 -19.37 -23.83
N LEU A 320 -5.02 -19.01 -23.89
CA LEU A 320 -3.87 -19.93 -23.81
C LEU A 320 -3.10 -19.57 -22.53
N GLY A 321 -3.19 -20.43 -21.52
CA GLY A 321 -2.70 -20.13 -20.16
C GLY A 321 -3.36 -18.89 -19.56
N ARG A 322 -2.54 -17.91 -19.15
CA ARG A 322 -2.98 -16.62 -18.58
C ARG A 322 -3.04 -15.50 -19.63
N VAL A 323 -2.99 -15.86 -20.92
CA VAL A 323 -3.11 -14.94 -22.05
C VAL A 323 -4.47 -15.12 -22.75
N ALA A 324 -5.27 -14.06 -22.76
CA ALA A 324 -6.57 -14.00 -23.41
C ALA A 324 -6.45 -13.49 -24.85
N LEU A 325 -7.07 -14.18 -25.81
CA LEU A 325 -7.05 -13.80 -27.22
C LEU A 325 -7.92 -12.57 -27.47
N ALA A 326 -7.36 -11.54 -28.14
CA ALA A 326 -8.07 -10.31 -28.45
C ALA A 326 -8.50 -10.29 -29.92
N GLY A 327 -9.46 -11.16 -30.28
CA GLY A 327 -10.04 -11.24 -31.62
C GLY A 327 -9.58 -12.46 -32.44
N GLU A 328 -9.70 -12.35 -33.76
CA GLU A 328 -9.30 -13.41 -34.69
C GLU A 328 -7.78 -13.47 -34.87
N LEU A 329 -7.28 -14.65 -35.27
CA LEU A 329 -5.89 -14.81 -35.65
C LEU A 329 -5.58 -13.93 -36.88
N PRO A 330 -4.36 -13.35 -36.97
CA PRO A 330 -4.04 -12.42 -38.02
C PRO A 330 -4.08 -13.09 -39.40
N ALA A 331 -4.58 -12.37 -40.41
CA ALA A 331 -4.60 -12.83 -41.80
C ALA A 331 -3.20 -12.85 -42.45
N ARG A 332 -2.26 -12.05 -41.93
CA ARG A 332 -0.84 -11.96 -42.33
C ARG A 332 0.05 -11.79 -41.10
N GLY A 333 1.25 -12.38 -41.13
CA GLY A 333 2.14 -12.45 -39.97
C GLY A 333 1.75 -13.53 -38.95
N ARG A 334 2.56 -13.67 -37.88
CA ARG A 334 2.43 -14.75 -36.89
C ARG A 334 1.97 -14.30 -35.50
N LEU A 335 1.93 -12.98 -35.27
CA LEU A 335 1.64 -12.38 -33.97
C LEU A 335 0.16 -11.97 -33.89
N ALA A 336 -0.60 -12.66 -33.06
CA ALA A 336 -1.98 -12.33 -32.74
C ALA A 336 -2.03 -11.32 -31.57
N PRO A 337 -2.93 -10.32 -31.61
CA PRO A 337 -3.17 -9.46 -30.46
C PRO A 337 -3.81 -10.26 -29.33
N ALA A 338 -3.33 -10.04 -28.11
CA ALA A 338 -3.81 -10.71 -26.93
C ALA A 338 -3.69 -9.81 -25.68
N PHE A 339 -4.16 -10.30 -24.54
CA PHE A 339 -4.12 -9.60 -23.27
C PHE A 339 -3.59 -10.53 -22.18
N TRP A 340 -2.51 -10.15 -21.52
CA TRP A 340 -1.93 -10.92 -20.42
C TRP A 340 -2.61 -10.56 -19.11
N LEU A 341 -3.28 -11.56 -18.51
CA LEU A 341 -4.10 -11.36 -17.31
C LEU A 341 -3.26 -11.00 -16.09
N ASP A 342 -2.09 -11.61 -15.90
CA ASP A 342 -1.30 -11.41 -14.67
C ASP A 342 -0.53 -10.08 -14.68
N GLY A 343 -0.17 -9.56 -15.87
CA GLY A 343 0.44 -8.24 -16.01
C GLY A 343 -0.51 -7.13 -16.48
N GLN A 344 -1.80 -7.45 -16.59
CA GLN A 344 -2.93 -6.61 -17.02
C GLN A 344 -2.64 -5.66 -18.18
N ARG A 345 -2.01 -6.18 -19.24
CA ARG A 345 -1.57 -5.38 -20.38
C ARG A 345 -1.78 -6.12 -21.72
N PRO A 346 -1.94 -5.37 -22.83
CA PRO A 346 -1.88 -5.94 -24.16
C PRO A 346 -0.54 -6.60 -24.43
N VAL A 347 -0.57 -7.73 -25.13
CA VAL A 347 0.61 -8.51 -25.53
C VAL A 347 0.42 -9.06 -26.94
N TRP A 348 1.51 -9.54 -27.53
CA TRP A 348 1.51 -10.23 -28.81
C TRP A 348 1.76 -11.71 -28.57
N LEU A 349 0.90 -12.55 -29.13
CA LEU A 349 0.92 -13.99 -28.94
C LEU A 349 1.26 -14.67 -30.26
N ARG A 350 2.15 -15.66 -30.20
CA ARG A 350 2.37 -16.61 -31.28
C ARG A 350 2.08 -18.02 -30.81
N SER A 351 1.54 -18.83 -31.71
CA SER A 351 1.33 -20.27 -31.48
C SER A 351 2.08 -21.09 -32.52
N ALA A 352 2.31 -22.35 -32.22
CA ALA A 352 2.99 -23.30 -33.10
C ALA A 352 2.23 -24.63 -33.16
N ALA A 353 2.63 -25.54 -34.05
CA ALA A 353 2.06 -26.89 -34.07
C ALA A 353 2.60 -27.73 -32.89
N ALA A 354 1.83 -28.72 -32.43
CA ALA A 354 2.21 -29.55 -31.27
C ALA A 354 3.62 -30.17 -31.35
N PRO A 355 4.13 -30.66 -32.50
CA PRO A 355 5.49 -31.18 -32.62
C PRO A 355 6.60 -30.14 -32.36
N GLU A 356 6.27 -28.85 -32.42
CA GLU A 356 7.24 -27.75 -32.31
C GLU A 356 7.37 -27.23 -30.86
N THR A 357 6.73 -27.90 -29.90
CA THR A 357 6.67 -27.47 -28.49
C THR A 357 8.06 -27.21 -27.89
N GLU A 358 8.99 -28.14 -28.04
CA GLU A 358 10.35 -28.00 -27.47
C GLU A 358 11.14 -26.86 -28.12
N ARG A 359 11.00 -26.72 -29.45
CA ARG A 359 11.60 -25.63 -30.24
C ARG A 359 11.10 -24.28 -29.75
N LEU A 360 9.78 -24.13 -29.60
CA LEU A 360 9.14 -22.90 -29.13
C LEU A 360 9.58 -22.53 -27.70
N ALA A 361 9.66 -23.52 -26.81
CA ALA A 361 10.10 -23.31 -25.44
C ALA A 361 11.59 -22.92 -25.37
N ALA A 362 12.44 -23.50 -26.22
CA ALA A 362 13.86 -23.14 -26.30
C ALA A 362 14.06 -21.70 -26.79
N GLU A 363 13.31 -21.30 -27.81
CA GLU A 363 13.28 -19.91 -28.30
C GLU A 363 12.83 -18.95 -27.20
N ALA A 364 11.70 -19.21 -26.53
CA ALA A 364 11.18 -18.34 -25.49
C ALA A 364 12.21 -18.13 -24.37
N ARG A 365 12.96 -19.18 -23.99
CA ARG A 365 14.08 -19.09 -23.05
C ARG A 365 15.23 -18.24 -23.59
N LEU A 366 15.60 -18.39 -24.86
CA LEU A 366 16.63 -17.56 -25.48
C LEU A 366 16.21 -16.09 -25.49
N GLN A 367 14.98 -15.79 -25.92
CA GLN A 367 14.44 -14.43 -25.95
C GLN A 367 14.36 -13.81 -24.55
N ALA A 368 13.97 -14.57 -23.54
CA ALA A 368 13.96 -14.10 -22.15
C ALA A 368 15.38 -13.80 -21.62
N ALA A 369 16.41 -14.50 -22.11
CA ALA A 369 17.81 -14.24 -21.76
C ALA A 369 18.38 -13.02 -22.50
N LEU A 370 17.80 -12.64 -23.65
CA LEU A 370 18.19 -11.45 -24.41
C LEU A 370 17.65 -10.19 -23.71
N ALA A 371 18.40 -9.68 -22.73
CA ALA A 371 18.12 -8.41 -22.05
C ALA A 371 18.44 -7.18 -22.92
N LEU A 372 17.89 -7.13 -24.14
CA LEU A 372 18.14 -6.10 -25.15
C LEU A 372 16.99 -5.08 -25.20
N PRO A 373 17.23 -3.76 -25.15
CA PRO A 373 16.18 -2.74 -25.06
C PRO A 373 15.13 -2.72 -26.18
N ALA A 374 15.43 -3.27 -27.36
CA ALA A 374 14.56 -3.27 -28.53
C ALA A 374 14.13 -4.69 -28.96
N VAL A 375 14.21 -5.65 -28.04
CA VAL A 375 13.62 -6.99 -28.16
C VAL A 375 12.48 -7.07 -27.14
N ALA A 376 11.31 -7.53 -27.57
CA ALA A 376 10.13 -7.62 -26.71
C ALA A 376 10.40 -8.69 -25.63
N PRO A 377 10.22 -8.38 -24.33
CA PRO A 377 10.34 -9.38 -23.28
C PRO A 377 9.22 -10.43 -23.41
N VAL A 378 9.60 -11.70 -23.26
CA VAL A 378 8.65 -12.81 -23.06
C VAL A 378 7.99 -12.61 -21.70
N VAL A 379 6.66 -12.62 -21.67
CA VAL A 379 5.88 -12.53 -20.43
C VAL A 379 5.30 -13.88 -20.01
N GLU A 380 5.06 -14.77 -20.98
CA GLU A 380 4.51 -16.10 -20.74
C GLU A 380 4.82 -17.01 -21.93
N HIS A 381 5.06 -18.29 -21.69
CA HIS A 381 5.11 -19.32 -22.72
C HIS A 381 4.67 -20.67 -22.12
N GLY A 382 4.14 -21.56 -22.95
CA GLY A 382 3.67 -22.85 -22.46
C GLY A 382 2.88 -23.64 -23.49
N VAL A 383 2.14 -24.64 -23.00
CA VAL A 383 1.19 -25.43 -23.80
C VAL A 383 -0.16 -25.36 -23.13
N ALA A 384 -1.18 -24.92 -23.86
CA ALA A 384 -2.56 -24.88 -23.37
C ALA A 384 -3.49 -25.49 -24.41
N SER A 385 -4.34 -26.42 -24.00
CA SER A 385 -5.23 -27.17 -24.92
C SER A 385 -4.46 -27.81 -26.09
N ALA A 386 -3.29 -28.40 -25.82
CA ALA A 386 -2.35 -28.97 -26.80
C ALA A 386 -1.78 -27.97 -27.84
N ILE A 387 -1.94 -26.66 -27.61
CA ILE A 387 -1.38 -25.60 -28.47
C ILE A 387 -0.18 -24.98 -27.74
N PRO A 388 1.05 -25.17 -28.24
CA PRO A 388 2.21 -24.45 -27.74
C PRO A 388 2.13 -22.97 -28.13
N TYR A 389 2.49 -22.08 -27.20
CA TYR A 389 2.42 -20.63 -27.38
C TYR A 389 3.55 -19.88 -26.67
N VAL A 390 3.82 -18.67 -27.16
CA VAL A 390 4.69 -17.66 -26.56
C VAL A 390 4.02 -16.30 -26.64
N ALA A 391 4.05 -15.53 -25.55
CA ALA A 391 3.52 -14.19 -25.46
C ALA A 391 4.61 -13.19 -25.08
N VAL A 392 4.65 -12.07 -25.80
CA VAL A 392 5.65 -11.02 -25.63
C VAL A 392 4.98 -9.66 -25.42
N SER A 393 5.59 -8.83 -24.59
CA SER A 393 5.08 -7.48 -24.32
C SER A 393 5.82 -6.46 -25.17
N GLY A 394 5.10 -5.74 -26.04
CA GLY A 394 5.69 -4.67 -26.85
C GLY A 394 4.65 -3.66 -27.34
N PRO A 395 5.02 -2.38 -27.49
CA PRO A 395 4.12 -1.35 -27.99
C PRO A 395 3.92 -1.46 -29.50
N GLY A 396 2.83 -0.88 -30.01
CA GLY A 396 2.60 -0.77 -31.45
C GLY A 396 1.89 -1.97 -32.05
N ARG A 397 2.06 -2.19 -33.35
CA ARG A 397 1.49 -3.30 -34.13
C ARG A 397 2.56 -3.93 -35.04
N PRO A 398 2.42 -5.20 -35.46
CA PRO A 398 3.30 -5.79 -36.47
C PRO A 398 3.45 -4.88 -37.68
N LEU A 399 4.69 -4.65 -38.11
CA LEU A 399 5.01 -3.77 -39.21
C LEU A 399 4.79 -4.48 -40.54
N VAL A 400 3.64 -4.24 -41.16
CA VAL A 400 3.29 -4.78 -42.48
C VAL A 400 3.62 -3.74 -43.56
N LEU A 401 4.37 -4.14 -44.58
CA LEU A 401 4.80 -3.30 -45.69
C LEU A 401 4.18 -3.82 -47.00
N ASP A 402 3.00 -3.31 -47.36
CA ASP A 402 2.26 -3.71 -48.57
C ASP A 402 2.60 -2.79 -49.76
N GLY A 403 3.81 -2.92 -50.32
CA GLY A 403 4.26 -2.15 -51.48
C GLY A 403 5.03 -0.88 -51.10
N THR A 404 4.56 0.30 -51.50
CA THR A 404 5.27 1.56 -51.22
C THR A 404 5.31 1.80 -49.70
N PRO A 405 6.50 2.04 -49.10
CA PRO A 405 6.60 2.30 -47.68
C PRO A 405 5.73 3.50 -47.29
N PRO A 406 4.93 3.40 -46.21
CA PRO A 406 4.02 4.46 -45.78
C PRO A 406 4.75 5.62 -45.07
N PHE A 407 6.08 5.68 -45.17
CA PHE A 407 6.92 6.59 -44.41
C PHE A 407 7.56 7.63 -45.32
N GLU A 408 7.68 8.85 -44.81
CA GLU A 408 8.56 9.84 -45.41
C GLU A 408 10.02 9.38 -45.35
N VAL A 409 10.85 9.92 -46.22
CA VAL A 409 12.24 9.50 -46.42
C VAL A 409 13.05 9.53 -45.12
N GLY A 410 13.02 10.65 -44.40
CA GLY A 410 13.76 10.80 -43.14
C GLY A 410 13.33 9.76 -42.10
N ARG A 411 12.02 9.52 -41.99
CA ARG A 411 11.46 8.52 -41.08
C ARG A 411 11.82 7.09 -41.49
N GLY A 412 11.72 6.78 -42.78
CA GLY A 412 12.12 5.49 -43.34
C GLY A 412 13.60 5.18 -43.06
N LEU A 413 14.48 6.17 -43.21
CA LEU A 413 15.91 6.05 -42.90
C LEU A 413 16.17 5.79 -41.41
N LEU A 414 15.48 6.50 -40.51
CA LEU A 414 15.58 6.28 -39.07
C LEU A 414 15.08 4.89 -38.64
N LEU A 415 13.97 4.44 -39.22
CA LEU A 415 13.41 3.09 -38.97
C LEU A 415 14.34 2.00 -39.50
N ALA A 416 14.91 2.19 -40.70
CA ALA A 416 15.91 1.28 -41.26
C ALA A 416 17.16 1.20 -40.37
N ALA A 417 17.67 2.34 -39.87
CA ALA A 417 18.80 2.37 -38.95
C ALA A 417 18.47 1.65 -37.63
N ALA A 418 17.27 1.87 -37.09
CA ALA A 418 16.81 1.17 -35.88
C ALA A 418 16.71 -0.34 -36.08
N ALA A 419 16.14 -0.82 -37.19
CA ALA A 419 16.09 -2.24 -37.52
C ALA A 419 17.51 -2.85 -37.64
N ALA A 420 18.43 -2.17 -38.32
CA ALA A 420 19.83 -2.62 -38.44
C ALA A 420 20.54 -2.68 -37.07
N ARG A 421 20.29 -1.72 -36.17
CA ARG A 421 20.81 -1.76 -34.80
C ARG A 421 20.26 -2.92 -33.98
N ILE A 422 18.97 -3.25 -34.12
CA ILE A 422 18.36 -4.40 -33.46
C ILE A 422 19.07 -5.70 -33.89
N LEU A 423 19.26 -5.88 -35.21
CA LEU A 423 19.95 -7.07 -35.73
C LEU A 423 21.42 -7.12 -35.32
N ARG A 424 22.09 -5.96 -35.25
CA ARG A 424 23.46 -5.88 -34.71
C ARG A 424 23.51 -6.25 -33.23
N ALA A 425 22.56 -5.78 -32.42
CA ALA A 425 22.48 -6.11 -31.00
C ALA A 425 22.23 -7.61 -30.77
N LEU A 426 21.34 -8.22 -31.56
CA LEU A 426 21.15 -9.67 -31.56
C LEU A 426 22.43 -10.43 -31.89
N ALA A 427 23.12 -10.02 -32.95
CA ALA A 427 24.38 -10.64 -33.34
C ALA A 427 25.44 -10.53 -32.23
N LEU A 428 25.59 -9.37 -31.60
CA LEU A 428 26.50 -9.17 -30.47
C LEU A 428 26.14 -10.04 -29.25
N ALA A 429 24.85 -10.34 -29.08
CA ALA A 429 24.37 -11.26 -28.05
C ALA A 429 24.49 -12.75 -28.44
N GLY A 430 25.11 -13.07 -29.58
CA GLY A 430 25.29 -14.44 -30.05
C GLY A 430 24.00 -15.08 -30.58
N ALA A 431 23.02 -14.27 -31.01
CA ALA A 431 21.76 -14.74 -31.56
C ALA A 431 21.64 -14.37 -33.04
N ALA A 432 21.27 -15.35 -33.87
CA ALA A 432 21.00 -15.17 -35.30
C ALA A 432 19.53 -15.48 -35.61
N LEU A 433 18.88 -14.60 -36.35
CA LEU A 433 17.52 -14.72 -36.86
C LEU A 433 17.59 -14.87 -38.39
N PRO A 434 17.51 -16.09 -38.93
CA PRO A 434 17.78 -16.40 -40.34
C PRO A 434 16.87 -15.71 -41.36
N ASP A 435 15.67 -15.30 -40.95
CA ASP A 435 14.63 -14.75 -41.80
C ASP A 435 14.06 -13.42 -41.22
N ALA A 436 14.94 -12.59 -40.66
CA ALA A 436 14.53 -11.30 -40.11
C ALA A 436 13.78 -10.45 -41.15
N ALA A 437 12.54 -10.07 -40.80
CA ALA A 437 11.59 -9.40 -41.67
C ALA A 437 10.79 -8.33 -40.92
N ALA A 438 10.15 -7.42 -41.66
CA ALA A 438 9.42 -6.29 -41.09
C ALA A 438 8.28 -6.76 -40.19
N GLU A 439 7.56 -7.82 -40.58
CA GLU A 439 6.41 -8.37 -39.84
C GLU A 439 6.77 -8.91 -38.45
N ARG A 440 8.06 -9.20 -38.20
CA ARG A 440 8.58 -9.65 -36.90
C ARG A 440 8.81 -8.48 -35.93
N LEU A 441 8.82 -7.25 -36.43
CA LEU A 441 8.97 -6.02 -35.67
C LEU A 441 7.59 -5.42 -35.37
N LEU A 442 7.42 -4.96 -34.13
CA LEU A 442 6.33 -4.08 -33.74
C LEU A 442 6.74 -2.64 -33.99
N PHE A 443 5.83 -1.88 -34.60
CA PHE A 443 5.99 -0.46 -34.84
C PHE A 443 4.97 0.34 -34.05
N ALA A 444 5.47 1.28 -33.25
CA ALA A 444 4.68 2.30 -32.58
C ALA A 444 5.15 3.70 -33.05
N PRO A 445 4.25 4.55 -33.56
CA PRO A 445 4.60 5.92 -33.90
C PRO A 445 5.19 6.69 -32.70
N PRO A 446 6.16 7.59 -32.91
CA PRO A 446 6.70 7.98 -34.21
C PRO A 446 7.82 7.05 -34.75
N LEU A 447 8.70 6.51 -33.90
CA LEU A 447 9.92 5.81 -34.33
C LEU A 447 10.23 4.53 -33.55
N THR A 448 9.31 4.04 -32.72
CA THR A 448 9.56 2.88 -31.87
C THR A 448 9.47 1.61 -32.70
N LEU A 449 10.58 0.88 -32.81
CA LEU A 449 10.64 -0.48 -33.32
C LEU A 449 11.09 -1.44 -32.21
N VAL A 450 10.38 -2.55 -32.09
CA VAL A 450 10.69 -3.63 -31.14
C VAL A 450 10.59 -4.97 -31.86
N LEU A 451 11.63 -5.79 -31.83
CA LEU A 451 11.57 -7.15 -32.35
C LEU A 451 10.75 -8.03 -31.42
N ALA A 452 9.66 -8.59 -31.92
CA ALA A 452 8.73 -9.38 -31.11
C ALA A 452 8.68 -10.86 -31.48
N ASP A 453 8.98 -11.21 -32.73
CA ASP A 453 8.97 -12.61 -33.19
C ASP A 453 10.38 -13.12 -33.48
N LEU A 454 10.87 -14.00 -32.60
CA LEU A 454 12.17 -14.68 -32.71
C LEU A 454 12.03 -16.10 -33.26
N ASP A 455 10.93 -16.46 -33.94
CA ASP A 455 10.78 -17.83 -34.45
C ASP A 455 11.95 -18.24 -35.34
N GLY A 456 12.58 -19.36 -35.00
CA GLY A 456 13.76 -19.86 -35.73
C GLY A 456 15.08 -19.21 -35.34
N VAL A 457 15.13 -18.43 -34.26
CA VAL A 457 16.39 -17.91 -33.72
C VAL A 457 17.33 -19.05 -33.31
N GLU A 458 18.61 -18.86 -33.60
CA GLU A 458 19.67 -19.81 -33.28
C GLU A 458 20.80 -19.12 -32.51
N GLN A 459 21.47 -19.87 -31.63
CA GLN A 459 22.72 -19.41 -31.04
C GLN A 459 23.85 -19.56 -32.06
N ARG A 460 24.61 -18.49 -32.26
CA ARG A 460 25.76 -18.45 -33.18
C ARG A 460 26.83 -17.52 -32.66
N GLU A 461 28.07 -17.74 -33.08
CA GLU A 461 29.15 -16.79 -32.83
C GLU A 461 28.81 -15.39 -33.36
N PRO A 462 29.12 -14.31 -32.63
CA PRO A 462 28.67 -12.96 -32.98
C PRO A 462 29.01 -12.52 -34.41
N ALA A 463 30.20 -12.88 -34.91
CA ALA A 463 30.62 -12.56 -36.27
C ALA A 463 29.77 -13.32 -37.32
N ALA A 464 29.45 -14.59 -37.08
CA ALA A 464 28.61 -15.39 -37.97
C ALA A 464 27.15 -14.89 -37.97
N ALA A 465 26.63 -14.50 -36.80
CA ALA A 465 25.31 -13.89 -36.69
C ALA A 465 25.25 -12.54 -37.42
N ALA A 466 26.29 -11.70 -37.29
CA ALA A 466 26.37 -10.41 -37.98
C ALA A 466 26.43 -10.57 -39.51
N ALA A 467 27.21 -11.53 -40.01
CA ALA A 467 27.29 -11.84 -41.44
C ALA A 467 25.94 -12.32 -42.00
N LEU A 468 25.18 -13.10 -41.23
CA LEU A 468 23.85 -13.55 -41.61
C LEU A 468 22.82 -12.39 -41.60
N HIS A 469 22.91 -11.49 -40.62
CA HIS A 469 22.00 -10.36 -40.48
C HIS A 469 22.25 -9.21 -41.46
N ALA A 470 23.47 -9.00 -41.94
CA ALA A 470 23.83 -7.90 -42.83
C ALA A 470 22.95 -7.81 -44.11
N PRO A 471 22.78 -8.89 -44.91
CA PRO A 471 21.90 -8.84 -46.09
C PRO A 471 20.42 -8.63 -45.72
N LEU A 472 19.96 -9.16 -44.58
CA LEU A 472 18.59 -8.97 -44.10
C LEU A 472 18.31 -7.52 -43.70
N ALA A 473 19.26 -6.87 -43.03
CA ALA A 473 19.18 -5.46 -42.69
C ALA A 473 19.10 -4.57 -43.93
N VAL A 474 19.82 -4.92 -45.01
CA VAL A 474 19.70 -4.23 -46.31
C VAL A 474 18.33 -4.43 -46.93
N ALA A 475 17.81 -5.66 -46.94
CA ALA A 475 16.47 -5.93 -47.47
C ALA A 475 15.40 -5.12 -46.73
N LEU A 476 15.48 -5.07 -45.40
CA LEU A 476 14.61 -4.23 -44.55
C LEU A 476 14.79 -2.74 -44.86
N ALA A 477 16.01 -2.25 -44.98
CA ALA A 477 16.27 -0.86 -45.31
C ALA A 477 15.68 -0.46 -46.66
N ARG A 478 15.80 -1.32 -47.68
CA ARG A 478 15.18 -1.10 -49.01
C ARG A 478 13.65 -1.09 -48.93
N ALA A 479 13.06 -1.91 -48.07
CA ALA A 479 11.61 -1.94 -47.88
C ALA A 479 11.09 -0.71 -47.11
N LEU A 480 11.88 -0.15 -46.20
CA LEU A 480 11.49 0.98 -45.35
C LEU A 480 11.76 2.36 -45.96
N VAL A 481 12.75 2.47 -46.85
CA VAL A 481 13.15 3.73 -47.47
C VAL A 481 12.46 3.86 -48.83
N PRO A 482 11.62 4.89 -49.05
CA PRO A 482 10.97 5.10 -50.34
C PRO A 482 11.98 5.32 -51.47
N SER A 483 11.89 4.51 -52.53
CA SER A 483 12.75 4.62 -53.72
C SER A 483 12.62 5.99 -54.42
N ALA A 484 11.42 6.55 -54.44
CA ALA A 484 11.14 7.86 -55.05
C ALA A 484 11.74 9.05 -54.27
N GLY A 485 12.06 8.86 -52.99
CA GLY A 485 12.51 9.94 -52.12
C GLY A 485 14.03 10.05 -51.95
N ALA A 486 14.80 9.09 -52.48
CA ALA A 486 16.26 9.15 -52.47
C ALA A 486 16.82 10.35 -53.26
N GLY A 487 16.06 10.89 -54.22
CA GLY A 487 16.42 12.10 -54.97
C GLY A 487 16.36 13.40 -54.16
N ALA A 488 15.77 13.38 -52.96
CA ALA A 488 15.79 14.52 -52.03
C ALA A 488 17.09 14.61 -51.21
N LEU A 489 17.94 13.58 -51.26
CA LEU A 489 19.25 13.58 -50.61
C LEU A 489 20.30 14.24 -51.51
N ALA A 490 21.30 14.87 -50.90
CA ALA A 490 22.47 15.36 -51.63
C ALA A 490 23.11 14.21 -52.44
N PRO A 491 23.62 14.44 -53.67
CA PRO A 491 24.10 13.38 -54.57
C PRO A 491 25.13 12.43 -53.95
N GLU A 492 26.06 12.97 -53.16
CA GLU A 492 27.07 12.17 -52.45
C GLU A 492 26.44 11.23 -51.40
N MET A 493 25.39 11.68 -50.71
CA MET A 493 24.68 10.88 -49.71
C MET A 493 23.80 9.82 -50.37
N ALA A 494 23.14 10.18 -51.48
CA ALA A 494 22.38 9.22 -52.29
C ALA A 494 23.30 8.12 -52.84
N ALA A 495 24.50 8.47 -53.32
CA ALA A 495 25.49 7.51 -53.79
C ALA A 495 26.04 6.62 -52.66
N ALA A 496 26.31 7.20 -51.47
CA ALA A 496 26.74 6.44 -50.30
C ALA A 496 25.66 5.45 -49.82
N LEU A 497 24.40 5.90 -49.78
CA LEU A 497 23.26 5.05 -49.44
C LEU A 497 23.06 3.94 -50.47
N ALA A 498 23.08 4.25 -51.76
CA ALA A 498 22.96 3.25 -52.83
C ALA A 498 24.07 2.20 -52.75
N ARG A 499 25.32 2.61 -52.48
CA ARG A 499 26.46 1.70 -52.29
C ARG A 499 26.27 0.80 -51.06
N ALA A 500 25.90 1.37 -49.92
CA ALA A 500 25.67 0.60 -48.69
C ALA A 500 24.51 -0.40 -48.83
N LEU A 501 23.50 -0.06 -49.63
CA LEU A 501 22.40 -0.96 -49.94
C LEU A 501 22.74 -1.99 -51.02
N ALA A 502 23.74 -1.77 -51.88
CA ALA A 502 24.14 -2.72 -52.93
C ALA A 502 25.11 -3.79 -52.40
N GLU A 503 26.08 -3.39 -51.59
CA GLU A 503 27.15 -4.26 -51.06
C GLU A 503 27.35 -4.03 -49.56
N PRO A 504 26.53 -4.65 -48.69
CA PRO A 504 26.74 -4.56 -47.25
C PRO A 504 28.01 -5.31 -46.85
N ARG A 505 29.04 -4.59 -46.43
CA ARG A 505 30.24 -5.21 -45.84
C ARG A 505 30.00 -5.58 -44.39
N GLU A 506 29.45 -4.64 -43.60
CA GLU A 506 29.14 -4.84 -42.19
C GLU A 506 27.88 -4.06 -41.75
N LEU A 507 27.20 -4.53 -40.71
CA LEU A 507 26.04 -3.83 -40.12
C LEU A 507 26.39 -2.43 -39.60
N GLY A 508 27.61 -2.24 -39.09
CA GLY A 508 28.08 -0.94 -38.60
C GLY A 508 28.10 0.13 -39.69
N ASP A 509 28.58 -0.22 -40.88
CA ASP A 509 28.64 0.68 -42.03
C ASP A 509 27.25 1.10 -42.49
N LEU A 510 26.33 0.13 -42.59
CA LEU A 510 24.95 0.39 -42.97
C LEU A 510 24.26 1.36 -41.99
N ILE A 511 24.40 1.13 -40.68
CA ILE A 511 23.85 2.01 -39.64
C ILE A 511 24.40 3.44 -39.79
N SER A 512 25.71 3.58 -39.96
CA SER A 512 26.38 4.89 -40.11
C SER A 512 25.90 5.67 -41.34
N VAL A 513 25.66 4.99 -42.45
CA VAL A 513 25.15 5.62 -43.67
C VAL A 513 23.68 6.03 -43.50
N LEU A 514 22.84 5.15 -42.95
CA LEU A 514 21.42 5.44 -42.70
C LEU A 514 21.24 6.62 -41.74
N ASP A 515 22.00 6.69 -40.66
CA ASP A 515 21.94 7.79 -39.69
C ASP A 515 22.34 9.13 -40.32
N ARG A 516 23.45 9.16 -41.07
CA ARG A 516 23.89 10.37 -41.75
C ARG A 516 22.90 10.84 -42.81
N ALA A 517 22.27 9.91 -43.53
CA ALA A 517 21.23 10.22 -44.49
C ALA A 517 19.98 10.78 -43.79
N ALA A 518 19.54 10.14 -42.70
CA ALA A 518 18.39 10.58 -41.91
C ALA A 518 18.56 12.01 -41.37
N LEU A 519 19.73 12.35 -40.83
CA LEU A 519 20.03 13.69 -40.32
C LEU A 519 19.92 14.79 -41.39
N ARG A 520 20.16 14.45 -42.66
CA ARG A 520 20.19 15.39 -43.77
C ARG A 520 18.91 15.41 -44.61
N ALA A 521 18.01 14.45 -44.41
CA ALA A 521 16.74 14.36 -45.13
C ALA A 521 15.69 15.39 -44.66
N GLY A 522 15.99 16.18 -43.61
CA GLY A 522 15.05 17.12 -42.99
C GLY A 522 14.03 16.41 -42.08
N HIS A 523 13.62 17.07 -41.00
CA HIS A 523 12.45 16.66 -40.21
C HIS A 523 11.24 17.36 -40.82
N GLY A 524 10.59 16.69 -41.77
CA GLY A 524 9.22 17.01 -42.18
C GLY A 524 8.24 16.63 -41.09
#